data_AF-A0A183BDF6-F1
#
_entry.id   AF-A0A183BDF6-F1
#
_cell.length_a   1.000
_cell.length_b   1.000
_cell.length_c   1.000
_cell.angle_alpha   90.00
_cell.angle_beta   90.00
_cell.angle_gamma   90.00
#
_symmetry.space_group_name_H-M   'P 1'
#
loop_
_entity.id
_entity.type
_entity.pdbx_description
1 polymer ?
#
loop_
_entity_poly.entity_id
_entity_poly.type
_entity_poly.pdbx_seq_one_letter_code
_entity_poly.pdbx_strand_id
1 'polypeptide(L)'
;LISGVHFGTGLDGVSEVANTAKGISEGVYKSIGPYALTRSLANMPAGVISRLWGLRGPCMAGNTACATGLHAIGDAYRMSRCGV
;
A
#
# COMPACT_ATOMS: atom_id res chain seq x y z
N LEU A 1 -18.37 3.38 -16.30
CA LEU A 1 -18.21 2.99 -14.87
C LEU A 1 -16.75 3.17 -14.51
N ILE A 2 -16.45 4.05 -13.56
CA ILE A 2 -15.11 4.17 -12.99
C ILE A 2 -14.99 3.12 -11.87
N SER A 3 -13.85 2.44 -11.78
CA SER A 3 -13.58 1.44 -10.75
C SER A 3 -12.37 1.88 -9.94
N GLY A 4 -12.43 1.69 -8.62
CA GLY A 4 -11.34 1.98 -7.68
C GLY A 4 -10.78 0.72 -7.03
N VAL A 5 -9.84 0.92 -6.11
CA VAL A 5 -9.22 -0.12 -5.28
C VAL A 5 -9.14 0.35 -3.84
N HIS A 6 -9.53 -0.53 -2.92
CA HIS A 6 -9.27 -0.38 -1.50
C HIS A 6 -8.49 -1.60 -1.02
N PHE A 7 -7.19 -1.44 -0.74
CA PHE A 7 -6.33 -2.54 -0.32
C PHE A 7 -6.07 -2.48 1.20
N GLY A 8 -6.28 -3.60 1.89
CA GLY A 8 -6.01 -3.69 3.31
C GLY A 8 -4.74 -4.49 3.59
N THR A 9 -3.82 -3.94 4.39
CA THR A 9 -2.70 -4.71 4.97
C THR A 9 -2.49 -4.37 6.45
N GLY A 10 -2.15 -5.37 7.27
CA GLY A 10 -1.83 -5.16 8.68
C GLY A 10 -0.43 -4.56 8.86
N LEU A 11 0.54 -5.10 8.13
CA LEU A 11 1.93 -4.67 8.15
C LEU A 11 2.52 -5.00 6.78
N ASP A 12 3.25 -4.05 6.20
CA ASP A 12 3.87 -4.21 4.90
C ASP A 12 5.27 -3.61 4.92
N GLY A 13 6.12 -4.05 4.00
CA GLY A 13 7.43 -3.42 3.78
C GLY A 13 8.49 -3.63 4.87
N VAL A 14 8.23 -4.42 5.92
CA VAL A 14 9.12 -4.59 7.09
C VAL A 14 10.51 -5.06 6.69
N SER A 15 10.58 -6.07 5.81
CA SER A 15 11.86 -6.60 5.34
C SER A 15 12.66 -5.55 4.59
N GLU A 16 11.99 -4.71 3.78
CA GLU A 16 12.64 -3.62 3.07
C GLU A 16 13.14 -2.53 4.03
N VAL A 17 12.33 -2.17 5.04
CA VAL A 17 12.74 -1.22 6.09
C VAL A 17 13.95 -1.73 6.85
N ALA A 18 13.94 -3.00 7.26
CA ALA A 18 15.06 -3.61 7.98
C ALA A 18 16.34 -3.65 7.14
N ASN A 19 16.24 -4.04 5.86
CA ASN A 19 17.37 -4.08 4.95
C ASN A 19 17.93 -2.68 4.65
N THR A 20 17.04 -1.71 4.47
CA THR A 20 17.40 -0.30 4.24
C THR A 20 18.10 0.27 5.46
N ALA A 21 17.55 0.06 6.67
CA ALA A 21 18.16 0.50 7.91
C ALA A 21 19.54 -0.13 8.13
N LYS A 22 19.68 -1.44 7.87
CA LYS A 22 20.96 -2.14 7.91
C LYS A 22 21.97 -1.53 6.93
N GLY A 23 21.57 -1.32 5.67
CA GLY A 23 22.44 -0.73 4.65
C GLY A 23 22.90 0.69 4.99
N ILE A 24 22.05 1.49 5.64
CA ILE A 24 22.43 2.81 6.17
C ILE A 24 23.46 2.65 7.27
N SER A 25 23.24 1.75 8.22
CA SER A 25 24.15 1.52 9.35
C SER A 25 25.53 1.00 8.93
N GLU A 26 25.58 0.20 7.86
CA GLU A 26 26.81 -0.36 7.29
C GLU A 26 27.53 0.60 6.34
N GLY A 27 26.99 1.81 6.13
CA GLY A 27 27.59 2.82 5.24
C GLY A 27 27.43 2.55 3.75
N VAL A 28 26.64 1.55 3.36
CA VAL A 28 26.37 1.16 1.97
C VAL A 28 25.12 1.83 1.40
N TYR A 29 24.82 3.06 1.83
CA TYR A 29 23.62 3.79 1.41
C TYR A 29 23.50 3.94 -0.12
N LYS A 30 24.64 4.01 -0.84
CA LYS A 30 24.69 4.09 -2.31
C LYS A 30 24.14 2.85 -3.01
N SER A 31 24.11 1.71 -2.32
CA SER A 31 23.61 0.44 -2.84
C SER A 31 22.10 0.28 -2.61
N ILE A 32 21.47 1.18 -1.85
CA ILE A 32 20.03 1.16 -1.61
C ILE A 32 19.34 1.65 -2.90
N GLY A 33 18.47 0.81 -3.46
CA GLY A 33 17.77 1.14 -4.68
C GLY A 33 16.80 2.31 -4.52
N PRO A 34 16.50 3.07 -5.59
CA PRO A 34 15.63 4.25 -5.53
C PRO A 34 14.18 3.91 -5.14
N TYR A 35 13.79 2.64 -5.23
CA TYR A 35 12.45 2.16 -4.92
C TYR A 35 12.30 1.63 -3.49
N ALA A 36 13.33 1.73 -2.64
CA ALA A 36 13.26 1.23 -1.26
C ALA A 36 12.04 1.81 -0.51
N LEU A 37 11.82 3.12 -0.60
CA LEU A 37 10.63 3.76 -0.02
C LEU A 37 9.33 3.21 -0.59
N THR A 38 9.25 3.09 -1.92
CA THR A 38 8.07 2.56 -2.61
C THR A 38 7.79 1.10 -2.22
N ARG A 39 8.80 0.31 -1.88
CA ARG A 39 8.64 -1.07 -1.41
C ARG A 39 8.31 -1.16 0.08
N SER A 40 8.47 -0.07 0.83
CA SER A 40 8.16 0.00 2.26
C SER A 40 6.76 0.57 2.57
N LEU A 41 6.17 1.33 1.67
CA LEU A 41 4.90 2.01 1.88
C LEU A 41 3.70 1.04 1.82
N ALA A 42 2.94 0.94 2.91
CA ALA A 42 1.78 0.07 3.01
C ALA A 42 0.63 0.37 2.02
N ASN A 43 0.63 1.55 1.39
CA ASN A 43 -0.36 1.90 0.36
C ASN A 43 0.05 1.48 -1.06
N MET A 44 1.30 1.07 -1.27
CA MET A 44 1.82 0.79 -2.59
C MET A 44 1.19 -0.43 -3.26
N PRO A 45 0.76 -1.49 -2.55
CA PRO A 45 -0.05 -2.54 -3.17
C PRO A 45 -1.33 -1.99 -3.84
N ALA A 46 -2.03 -1.03 -3.22
CA ALA A 46 -3.20 -0.38 -3.82
C ALA A 46 -2.80 0.34 -5.12
N GLY A 47 -1.73 1.13 -5.08
CA GLY A 47 -1.21 1.85 -6.25
C GLY A 47 -0.80 0.91 -7.39
N VAL A 48 -0.14 -0.20 -7.07
CA VAL A 48 0.27 -1.23 -8.05
C VAL A 48 -0.96 -1.90 -8.67
N ILE A 49 -1.95 -2.30 -7.88
CA ILE A 49 -3.21 -2.87 -8.38
C ILE A 49 -3.93 -1.86 -9.28
N SER A 50 -4.05 -0.62 -8.84
CA SER A 50 -4.66 0.46 -9.62
C SER A 50 -3.97 0.64 -10.97
N ARG A 51 -2.64 0.66 -10.97
CA ARG A 51 -1.83 0.80 -12.19
C ARG A 51 -1.95 -0.41 -13.11
N LEU A 52 -1.85 -1.63 -12.57
CA LEU A 52 -1.90 -2.86 -13.35
C LEU A 52 -3.25 -3.00 -14.07
N TRP A 53 -4.34 -2.60 -13.43
CA TRP A 53 -5.70 -2.82 -13.93
C TRP A 53 -6.33 -1.55 -14.52
N GLY A 54 -5.57 -0.45 -14.61
CA GLY A 54 -6.07 0.82 -15.16
C GLY A 54 -7.25 1.41 -14.38
N LEU A 55 -7.31 1.15 -13.07
CA LEU A 55 -8.37 1.67 -12.20
C LEU A 55 -8.16 3.17 -12.01
N ARG A 56 -9.24 3.95 -12.24
CA ARG A 56 -9.23 5.43 -12.20
C ARG A 56 -10.20 6.01 -11.17
N GLY A 57 -10.89 5.16 -10.42
CA GLY A 57 -11.64 5.54 -9.23
C GLY A 57 -10.73 5.71 -8.01
N PRO A 58 -11.30 5.74 -6.80
CA PRO A 58 -10.54 5.90 -5.57
C PRO A 58 -9.45 4.83 -5.41
N CYS A 59 -8.26 5.24 -4.96
CA CYS A 59 -7.14 4.34 -4.67
C CYS A 59 -6.76 4.52 -3.20
N MET A 60 -7.25 3.62 -2.35
CA MET A 60 -7.14 3.71 -0.90
C MET A 60 -6.44 2.49 -0.31
N ALA A 61 -5.77 2.71 0.82
CA ALA A 61 -5.23 1.62 1.63
C ALA A 61 -5.53 1.86 3.12
N GLY A 62 -6.05 0.84 3.78
CA GLY A 62 -6.39 0.87 5.21
C GLY A 62 -5.51 -0.07 6.03
N ASN A 63 -5.21 0.32 7.26
CA ASN A 63 -4.53 -0.52 8.24
C ASN A 63 -5.13 -0.34 9.63
N THR A 64 -5.80 -1.38 10.12
CA THR A 64 -6.34 -1.51 11.47
C THR A 64 -6.00 -2.89 12.04
N ALA A 65 -4.76 -3.34 11.83
CA ALA A 65 -4.25 -4.65 12.27
C ALA A 65 -5.16 -5.82 11.84
N CYS A 66 -5.65 -6.63 12.79
CA CYS A 66 -6.44 -7.83 12.50
C CYS A 66 -7.77 -7.54 11.80
N ALA A 67 -8.33 -6.32 11.99
CA ALA A 67 -9.60 -5.94 11.39
C ALA A 67 -9.45 -5.34 9.97
N THR A 68 -8.22 -5.21 9.45
CA THR A 68 -7.95 -4.48 8.21
C THR A 68 -8.74 -5.00 7.01
N GLY A 69 -8.85 -6.31 6.85
CA GLY A 69 -9.63 -6.90 5.76
C GLY A 69 -11.12 -6.52 5.82
N LEU A 70 -11.68 -6.54 7.03
CA LEU A 70 -13.08 -6.16 7.26
C LEU A 70 -13.31 -4.66 7.00
N HIS A 71 -12.42 -3.79 7.49
CA HIS A 71 -12.53 -2.36 7.23
C HIS A 71 -12.36 -2.02 5.75
N ALA A 72 -11.43 -2.67 5.04
CA ALA A 72 -11.26 -2.43 3.60
C ALA A 72 -12.54 -2.73 2.80
N ILE A 73 -13.24 -3.83 3.13
CA ILE A 73 -14.52 -4.18 2.50
C ILE A 73 -15.62 -3.19 2.91
N GLY A 74 -15.73 -2.88 4.20
CA GLY A 74 -16.75 -1.96 4.73
C GLY A 74 -16.61 -0.55 4.16
N ASP A 75 -15.38 -0.06 4.04
CA ASP A 75 -15.08 1.25 3.47
C ASP A 75 -15.37 1.26 1.96
N ALA A 76 -14.95 0.23 1.21
CA ALA A 76 -15.28 0.10 -0.21
C ALA A 76 -16.79 0.05 -0.46
N TYR A 77 -17.55 -0.64 0.39
CA TYR A 77 -19.01 -0.65 0.34
C TYR A 77 -19.61 0.74 0.62
N ARG A 78 -19.11 1.45 1.63
CA ARG A 78 -19.54 2.82 1.96
C ARG A 78 -19.23 3.79 0.82
N MET A 79 -18.05 3.69 0.22
CA MET A 79 -17.63 4.50 -0.93
C MET A 79 -18.57 4.28 -2.12
N SER A 80 -18.82 3.01 -2.45
CA SER A 80 -19.77 2.63 -3.52
C SER A 80 -21.17 3.21 -3.28
N ARG A 81 -21.65 3.19 -2.03
CA ARG A 81 -22.94 3.78 -1.64
C ARG A 81 -22.97 5.31 -1.72
N CYS A 82 -21.86 5.96 -1.40
CA CYS A 82 -21.75 7.42 -1.46
C CYS A 82 -21.47 7.94 -2.88
N GLY A 83 -21.31 7.04 -3.87
CA GLY A 83 -21.05 7.41 -5.26
C GLY A 83 -19.64 7.93 -5.51
N VAL A 84 -18.67 7.49 -4.69
CA VAL A 84 -17.24 7.84 -4.84
C VAL A 84 -16.41 6.68 -5.36
#